data_AF-A0A8W8N702-F1
#
_entry.id   AF-A0A8W8N702-F1
#
_cell.length_a   1.000
_cell.length_b   1.000
_cell.length_c   1.000
_cell.angle_alpha   90.00
_cell.angle_beta   90.00
_cell.angle_gamma   90.00
#
_symmetry.space_group_name_H-M   'P 1'
#
loop_
_entity.id
_entity.type
_entity.pdbx_description
1 polymer ?
#
loop_
_entity_poly.entity_id
_entity_poly.type
_entity_poly.pdbx_seq_one_letter_code
_entity_poly.pdbx_strand_id
1 'polypeptide(L)'
;MGSKSSQCFCGGYLLSIQSEEIWALYISACFDVIEKRSPLDEDSIDFTQEISRLLRLFQTASEKILLSEDLYKQWVKLLFDLGEIGQVETVLEDAVTKHPTCVSLWKRRLEMMIGTNASKEVVLKTFKKARKRVPEKESYPLWILVLEFCAACNLTEIQDLFEKGIVACREVCIPVKEAYLHWTCLKEGVKAARELYSRLQHLKPLSLGFYHLYIQLEKAQAKQKIKFLRTAYEDAVKEFGSSNPGIWIDYIRLESEHPDGNAESAAQIHFRALRRLEGEANEKFVTQHTLLQTGHIN
;
A
#
# COMPACT_ATOMS: atom_id res chain seq x y z
N MET A 1 -38.49 -38.67 11.65
CA MET A 1 -37.83 -37.64 12.48
C MET A 1 -36.93 -36.85 11.55
N GLY A 2 -37.37 -35.79 10.89
CA GLY A 2 -37.82 -34.54 11.47
C GLY A 2 -36.82 -33.43 11.10
N SER A 3 -36.42 -33.33 9.82
CA SER A 3 -35.61 -32.22 9.31
C SER A 3 -36.56 -31.05 9.06
N LYS A 4 -36.65 -30.14 10.03
CA LYS A 4 -37.31 -28.84 9.84
C LYS A 4 -36.36 -28.02 8.97
N SER A 5 -36.77 -27.78 7.73
CA SER A 5 -36.21 -26.68 6.95
C SER A 5 -36.50 -25.39 7.72
N SER A 6 -35.44 -24.71 8.14
CA SER A 6 -35.52 -23.35 8.65
C SER A 6 -35.79 -22.43 7.45
N GLN A 7 -37.02 -22.44 6.95
CA GLN A 7 -37.50 -21.40 6.04
C GLN A 7 -37.40 -20.07 6.80
N CYS A 8 -36.44 -19.25 6.39
CA CYS A 8 -36.23 -17.91 6.90
C CYS A 8 -37.45 -17.05 6.50
N PHE A 9 -38.45 -16.99 7.39
CA PHE A 9 -39.72 -16.27 7.23
C PHE A 9 -39.58 -14.75 7.08
N CYS A 10 -38.36 -14.20 7.20
CA CYS A 10 -38.11 -12.76 7.22
C CYS A 10 -38.02 -12.11 5.83
N GLY A 11 -37.78 -12.88 4.75
CA GLY A 11 -37.51 -12.32 3.42
C GLY A 11 -38.63 -11.44 2.83
N GLY A 12 -39.90 -11.71 3.16
CA GLY A 12 -41.04 -10.94 2.66
C GLY A 12 -41.28 -9.61 3.39
N TYR A 13 -41.03 -9.56 4.70
CA TYR A 13 -41.25 -8.35 5.52
C TYR A 13 -40.07 -7.36 5.43
N LEU A 14 -38.85 -7.84 5.14
CA LEU A 14 -37.68 -6.99 4.92
C LEU A 14 -37.82 -6.07 3.70
N LEU A 15 -38.59 -6.47 2.67
CA LEU A 15 -38.76 -5.69 1.45
C LEU A 15 -39.50 -4.36 1.68
N SER A 16 -40.30 -4.24 2.74
CA SER A 16 -41.02 -3.01 3.12
C SER A 16 -40.23 -2.09 4.05
N ILE A 17 -39.11 -2.56 4.63
CA ILE A 17 -38.32 -1.84 5.61
C ILE A 17 -37.13 -1.16 4.91
N GLN A 18 -37.02 0.16 5.03
CA GLN A 18 -35.96 0.99 4.45
C GLN A 18 -34.84 1.31 5.46
N SER A 19 -34.45 0.35 6.31
CA SER A 19 -33.36 0.53 7.27
C SER A 19 -32.10 -0.15 6.76
N GLU A 20 -31.05 0.64 6.51
CA GLU A 20 -29.72 0.16 6.12
C GLU A 20 -29.18 -0.88 7.12
N GLU A 21 -29.35 -0.63 8.42
CA GLU A 21 -28.87 -1.50 9.51
C GLU A 21 -29.52 -2.88 9.48
N ILE A 22 -30.84 -2.94 9.23
CA ILE A 22 -31.58 -4.21 9.20
C ILE A 22 -31.19 -5.03 7.96
N TRP A 23 -31.01 -4.37 6.81
CA TRP A 23 -30.49 -5.02 5.60
C TRP A 23 -29.06 -5.51 5.79
N ALA A 24 -28.20 -4.71 6.41
CA ALA A 24 -26.82 -5.08 6.69
C ALA A 24 -26.72 -6.29 7.60
N LEU A 25 -27.48 -6.34 8.70
CA LEU A 25 -27.52 -7.49 9.60
C LEU A 25 -28.04 -8.74 8.89
N TYR A 26 -29.10 -8.62 8.10
CA TYR A 26 -29.70 -9.74 7.40
C TYR A 26 -28.75 -10.33 6.34
N ILE A 27 -28.18 -9.47 5.50
CA ILE A 27 -27.23 -9.89 4.46
C ILE A 27 -25.99 -10.52 5.10
N SER A 28 -25.44 -9.90 6.15
CA SER A 28 -24.26 -10.45 6.85
C SER A 28 -24.56 -11.81 7.46
N ALA A 29 -25.72 -12.00 8.09
CA ALA A 29 -26.13 -13.29 8.64
C ALA A 29 -26.28 -14.37 7.55
N CYS A 30 -26.86 -14.03 6.39
CA CYS A 30 -26.94 -14.95 5.25
C CYS A 30 -25.56 -15.29 4.68
N PHE A 31 -24.65 -14.30 4.59
CA PHE A 31 -23.29 -14.49 4.12
C PHE A 31 -22.49 -15.43 5.04
N ASP A 32 -22.56 -15.20 6.36
CA ASP A 32 -21.89 -16.03 7.38
C ASP A 32 -22.30 -17.51 7.31
N VAL A 33 -23.58 -17.79 7.01
CA VAL A 33 -24.09 -19.16 6.87
C VAL A 33 -23.48 -19.84 5.64
N ILE A 34 -23.32 -19.10 4.53
CA ILE A 34 -22.71 -19.61 3.31
C ILE A 34 -21.21 -19.82 3.49
N GLU A 35 -20.50 -18.90 4.14
CA GLU A 35 -19.04 -18.99 4.34
C GLU A 35 -18.63 -20.15 5.28
N LYS A 36 -19.50 -20.53 6.22
CA LYS A 36 -19.24 -21.62 7.18
C LYS A 36 -19.63 -23.01 6.66
N ARG A 37 -20.19 -23.12 5.45
CA ARG A 37 -20.63 -24.41 4.88
C ARG A 37 -19.43 -25.23 4.40
N SER A 38 -19.59 -26.56 4.41
CA SER A 38 -18.53 -27.49 4.00
C SER A 38 -18.35 -27.47 2.48
N PRO A 39 -17.12 -27.58 1.94
CA PRO A 39 -16.88 -27.71 0.50
C PRO A 39 -17.59 -28.91 -0.15
N LEU A 40 -17.94 -29.92 0.65
CA LEU A 40 -18.66 -31.11 0.18
C LEU A 40 -20.13 -30.83 -0.20
N ASP A 41 -20.67 -29.68 0.20
CA ASP A 41 -22.06 -29.28 -0.05
C ASP A 41 -22.20 -28.33 -1.27
N GLU A 42 -21.10 -27.93 -1.92
CA GLU A 42 -21.07 -26.93 -3.01
C GLU A 42 -21.91 -27.31 -4.23
N ASP A 43 -21.99 -28.61 -4.56
CA ASP A 43 -22.76 -29.11 -5.69
C ASP A 43 -24.24 -29.35 -5.36
N SER A 44 -24.68 -29.07 -4.12
CA SER A 44 -26.07 -29.29 -3.73
C SER A 44 -27.00 -28.21 -4.31
N ILE A 45 -28.16 -28.63 -4.82
CA ILE A 45 -29.20 -27.74 -5.36
C ILE A 45 -29.63 -26.69 -4.32
N ASP A 46 -29.64 -27.06 -3.03
CA ASP A 46 -29.99 -26.18 -1.92
C ASP A 46 -28.98 -25.03 -1.77
N PHE A 47 -27.68 -25.34 -1.84
CA PHE A 47 -26.61 -24.34 -1.79
C PHE A 47 -26.68 -23.36 -2.97
N THR A 48 -26.89 -23.86 -4.19
CA THR A 48 -27.05 -22.99 -5.38
C THR A 48 -28.26 -22.04 -5.23
N GLN A 49 -29.37 -22.51 -4.66
CA GLN A 49 -30.55 -21.68 -4.42
C GLN A 49 -30.31 -20.61 -3.35
N GLU A 50 -29.59 -20.94 -2.29
CA GLU A 50 -29.23 -20.00 -1.23
C GLU A 50 -28.31 -18.89 -1.73
N ILE A 51 -27.25 -19.24 -2.48
CA ILE A 51 -26.37 -18.26 -3.13
C ILE A 51 -27.20 -17.35 -4.05
N SER A 52 -28.07 -17.93 -4.87
CA SER A 52 -28.92 -17.16 -5.78
C SER A 52 -29.83 -16.17 -5.03
N ARG A 53 -30.34 -16.56 -3.86
CA ARG A 53 -31.12 -15.66 -2.99
C ARG A 53 -30.26 -14.57 -2.39
N LEU A 54 -29.06 -14.89 -1.90
CA LEU A 54 -28.13 -13.91 -1.35
C LEU A 54 -27.70 -12.89 -2.40
N LEU A 55 -27.36 -13.32 -3.62
CA LEU A 55 -27.02 -12.42 -4.72
C LEU A 55 -28.18 -11.48 -5.08
N ARG A 56 -29.42 -11.98 -5.08
CA ARG A 56 -30.62 -11.13 -5.28
C ARG A 56 -30.82 -10.14 -4.12
N LEU A 57 -30.51 -10.52 -2.88
CA LEU A 57 -30.58 -9.63 -1.73
C LEU A 57 -29.57 -8.49 -1.84
N PHE A 58 -28.32 -8.81 -2.19
CA PHE A 58 -27.31 -7.79 -2.49
C PHE A 58 -27.77 -6.86 -3.61
N GLN A 59 -28.23 -7.40 -4.75
CA GLN A 59 -28.74 -6.61 -5.87
C GLN A 59 -29.88 -5.68 -5.45
N THR A 60 -30.86 -6.19 -4.69
CA THR A 60 -32.01 -5.40 -4.24
C THR A 60 -31.60 -4.30 -3.25
N ALA A 61 -30.69 -4.61 -2.32
CA ALA A 61 -30.17 -3.62 -1.37
C ALA A 61 -29.35 -2.54 -2.08
N SER A 62 -28.59 -2.94 -3.11
CA SER A 62 -27.85 -2.04 -3.98
C SER A 62 -28.76 -1.03 -4.68
N GLU A 63 -29.82 -1.51 -5.33
CA GLU A 63 -30.78 -0.67 -6.06
C GLU A 63 -31.47 0.35 -5.15
N LYS A 64 -31.64 0.01 -3.87
CA LYS A 64 -32.19 0.90 -2.84
C LYS A 64 -31.17 1.83 -2.18
N ILE A 65 -29.88 1.75 -2.56
CA ILE A 65 -28.77 2.52 -1.95
C ILE A 65 -28.66 2.21 -0.44
N LEU A 66 -28.87 0.95 -0.06
CA LEU A 66 -28.81 0.46 1.33
C LEU A 66 -27.57 -0.42 1.58
N LEU A 67 -26.67 -0.55 0.60
CA LEU A 67 -25.42 -1.30 0.78
C LEU A 67 -24.30 -0.39 1.27
N SER A 68 -23.76 -0.72 2.43
CA SER A 68 -22.51 -0.14 2.92
C SER A 68 -21.31 -0.63 2.10
N GLU A 69 -20.19 0.07 2.23
CA GLU A 69 -18.92 -0.28 1.55
C GLU A 69 -18.47 -1.72 1.86
N ASP A 70 -18.66 -2.19 3.10
CA ASP A 70 -18.25 -3.53 3.52
C ASP A 70 -19.11 -4.63 2.92
N LEU A 71 -20.41 -4.38 2.75
CA LEU A 71 -21.30 -5.32 2.07
C LEU A 71 -20.98 -5.41 0.58
N TYR A 72 -20.59 -4.31 -0.07
CA TYR A 72 -20.06 -4.38 -1.44
C TYR A 72 -18.79 -5.23 -1.53
N LYS A 73 -17.88 -5.15 -0.55
CA LYS A 73 -16.67 -5.99 -0.53
C LYS A 73 -17.02 -7.47 -0.38
N GLN A 74 -17.97 -7.81 0.49
CA GLN A 74 -18.47 -9.18 0.66
C GLN A 74 -19.11 -9.71 -0.64
N TRP A 75 -19.95 -8.90 -1.28
CA TRP A 75 -20.60 -9.27 -2.54
C TRP A 75 -19.59 -9.53 -3.66
N VAL A 76 -18.59 -8.64 -3.79
CA VAL A 76 -17.50 -8.80 -4.76
C VAL A 76 -16.66 -10.05 -4.48
N LYS A 77 -16.39 -10.36 -3.20
CA LYS A 77 -15.70 -11.60 -2.81
C LYS A 77 -16.50 -12.82 -3.25
N LEU A 78 -17.78 -12.89 -2.90
CA LEU A 78 -18.66 -14.00 -3.27
C LEU A 78 -18.70 -14.22 -4.78
N LEU A 79 -18.89 -13.17 -5.58
CA LEU A 79 -18.91 -13.29 -7.03
C LEU A 79 -17.57 -13.76 -7.61
N PHE A 80 -16.45 -13.35 -7.00
CA PHE A 80 -15.13 -13.81 -7.41
C PHE A 80 -14.93 -15.29 -7.10
N ASP A 81 -15.33 -15.75 -5.91
CA ASP A 81 -15.24 -17.15 -5.49
C ASP A 81 -16.11 -18.06 -6.38
N LEU A 82 -17.22 -17.53 -6.91
CA LEU A 82 -18.09 -18.21 -7.88
C LEU A 82 -17.57 -18.14 -9.34
N GLY A 83 -16.48 -17.42 -9.60
CA GLY A 83 -15.93 -17.23 -10.96
C GLY A 83 -16.75 -16.29 -11.86
N GLU A 84 -17.70 -15.54 -11.30
CA GLU A 84 -18.63 -14.65 -12.02
C GLU A 84 -17.98 -13.28 -12.35
N ILE A 85 -16.83 -13.30 -13.04
CA ILE A 85 -15.97 -12.12 -13.25
C ILE A 85 -16.72 -10.97 -13.95
N GLY A 86 -17.61 -11.26 -14.91
CA GLY A 86 -18.41 -10.22 -15.58
C GLY A 86 -19.37 -9.49 -14.65
N GLN A 87 -19.93 -10.21 -13.65
CA GLN A 87 -20.77 -9.60 -12.63
C GLN A 87 -19.92 -8.78 -11.64
N VAL A 88 -18.71 -9.25 -11.30
CA VAL A 88 -17.77 -8.50 -10.44
C VAL A 88 -17.49 -7.11 -11.02
N GLU A 89 -17.23 -6.98 -12.33
CA GLU A 89 -16.98 -5.69 -12.96
C GLU A 89 -18.19 -4.75 -12.87
N THR A 90 -19.39 -5.29 -13.12
CA THR A 90 -20.65 -4.54 -13.06
C THR A 90 -20.93 -4.04 -11.64
N VAL A 91 -20.77 -4.92 -10.64
CA VAL A 91 -20.97 -4.58 -9.22
C VAL A 91 -19.95 -3.55 -8.75
N LEU A 92 -18.68 -3.69 -9.15
CA LEU A 92 -17.65 -2.70 -8.81
C LEU A 92 -17.90 -1.35 -9.49
N GLU A 93 -18.55 -1.31 -10.65
CA GLU A 93 -18.92 -0.04 -11.31
C GLU A 93 -19.97 0.68 -10.50
N ASP A 94 -21.04 -0.05 -10.18
CA ASP A 94 -22.12 0.45 -9.35
C ASP A 94 -21.61 0.92 -7.97
N ALA A 95 -20.76 0.11 -7.32
CA ALA A 95 -20.18 0.43 -6.02
C ALA A 95 -19.40 1.76 -6.02
N VAL A 96 -18.53 2.00 -7.02
CA VAL A 96 -17.77 3.27 -7.09
C VAL A 96 -18.63 4.46 -7.54
N THR A 97 -19.81 4.22 -8.12
CA THR A 97 -20.76 5.32 -8.40
C THR A 97 -21.52 5.76 -7.15
N LYS A 98 -21.90 4.81 -6.29
CA LYS A 98 -22.64 5.06 -5.04
C LYS A 98 -21.74 5.50 -3.88
N HIS A 99 -20.51 4.96 -3.83
CA HIS A 99 -19.50 5.29 -2.83
C HIS A 99 -18.24 5.86 -3.48
N PRO A 100 -18.33 7.03 -4.16
CA PRO A 100 -17.25 7.55 -4.99
C PRO A 100 -16.01 7.98 -4.21
N THR A 101 -16.12 8.21 -2.91
CA THR A 101 -14.99 8.59 -2.03
C THR A 101 -14.22 7.39 -1.48
N CYS A 102 -14.76 6.17 -1.60
CA CYS A 102 -14.16 4.97 -1.01
C CYS A 102 -12.93 4.48 -1.80
N VAL A 103 -11.73 4.70 -1.26
CA VAL A 103 -10.47 4.26 -1.88
C VAL A 103 -10.42 2.75 -2.10
N SER A 104 -10.92 1.96 -1.14
CA SER A 104 -10.83 0.50 -1.21
C SER A 104 -11.64 -0.10 -2.37
N LEU A 105 -12.82 0.45 -2.68
CA LEU A 105 -13.64 0.03 -3.82
C LEU A 105 -12.99 0.41 -5.16
N TRP A 106 -12.44 1.63 -5.26
CA TRP A 106 -11.66 2.03 -6.45
C TRP A 106 -10.43 1.15 -6.66
N LYS A 107 -9.71 0.82 -5.58
CA LYS A 107 -8.55 -0.07 -5.62
C LYS A 107 -8.95 -1.44 -6.15
N ARG A 108 -10.02 -2.02 -5.60
CA ARG A 108 -10.52 -3.34 -6.02
C ARG A 108 -10.96 -3.36 -7.49
N ARG A 109 -11.59 -2.28 -7.96
CA ARG A 109 -11.95 -2.11 -9.38
C ARG A 109 -10.71 -2.10 -10.28
N LEU A 110 -9.66 -1.36 -9.90
CA LEU A 110 -8.40 -1.33 -10.66
C LEU A 110 -7.69 -2.68 -10.64
N GLU A 111 -7.61 -3.35 -9.47
CA GLU A 111 -7.04 -4.70 -9.34
C GLU A 111 -7.75 -5.70 -10.25
N MET A 112 -9.09 -5.66 -10.30
CA MET A 112 -9.88 -6.50 -11.19
C MET A 112 -9.55 -6.20 -12.66
N MET A 113 -9.56 -4.93 -13.07
CA MET A 113 -9.23 -4.53 -14.45
C MET A 113 -7.82 -4.99 -14.87
N ILE A 114 -6.85 -4.90 -13.96
CA ILE A 114 -5.48 -5.36 -14.23
C ILE A 114 -5.44 -6.89 -14.33
N GLY A 115 -6.10 -7.60 -13.40
CA GLY A 115 -6.14 -9.06 -13.38
C GLY A 115 -6.87 -9.69 -14.58
N THR A 116 -7.81 -8.96 -15.18
CA THR A 116 -8.51 -9.37 -16.40
C THR A 116 -7.87 -8.84 -17.69
N ASN A 117 -6.65 -8.29 -17.61
CA ASN A 117 -5.89 -7.75 -18.74
C ASN A 117 -6.62 -6.64 -19.51
N ALA A 118 -7.33 -5.74 -18.81
CA ALA A 118 -7.86 -4.53 -19.43
C ALA A 118 -6.73 -3.70 -20.07
N SER A 119 -7.07 -2.95 -21.13
CA SER A 119 -6.07 -2.12 -21.82
C SER A 119 -5.50 -1.04 -20.90
N LYS A 120 -4.25 -0.63 -21.14
CA LYS A 120 -3.59 0.42 -20.36
C LYS A 120 -4.39 1.72 -20.37
N GLU A 121 -5.06 2.06 -21.46
CA GLU A 121 -5.88 3.27 -21.59
C GLU A 121 -7.07 3.22 -20.64
N VAL A 122 -7.72 2.05 -20.51
CA VAL A 122 -8.85 1.85 -19.59
C VAL A 122 -8.38 1.99 -18.14
N VAL A 123 -7.30 1.30 -17.77
CA VAL A 123 -6.74 1.35 -16.40
C VAL A 123 -6.35 2.79 -16.03
N LEU A 124 -5.58 3.48 -16.86
CA LEU A 124 -5.13 4.86 -16.60
C LEU A 124 -6.30 5.87 -16.59
N LYS A 125 -7.32 5.66 -17.43
CA LYS A 125 -8.55 6.49 -17.41
C LYS A 125 -9.34 6.27 -16.13
N THR A 126 -9.49 5.04 -15.68
CA THR A 126 -10.17 4.70 -14.41
C THR A 126 -9.43 5.27 -13.22
N PHE A 127 -8.09 5.15 -13.18
CA PHE A 127 -7.27 5.78 -12.16
C PHE A 127 -7.46 7.30 -12.10
N LYS A 128 -7.42 7.99 -13.25
CA LYS A 128 -7.69 9.44 -13.31
C LYS A 128 -9.09 9.81 -12.82
N LYS A 129 -10.10 8.96 -13.07
CA LYS A 129 -11.46 9.16 -12.54
C LYS A 129 -11.48 9.00 -11.02
N ALA A 130 -10.91 7.92 -10.49
CA ALA A 130 -10.84 7.64 -9.05
C ALA A 130 -10.21 8.80 -8.29
N ARG A 131 -9.06 9.28 -8.78
CA ARG A 131 -8.28 10.36 -8.16
C ARG A 131 -9.00 11.71 -8.08
N LYS A 132 -10.06 11.93 -8.87
CA LYS A 132 -10.92 13.12 -8.79
C LYS A 132 -12.03 13.01 -7.74
N ARG A 133 -12.27 11.81 -7.20
CA ARG A 133 -13.39 11.52 -6.31
C ARG A 133 -12.93 11.16 -4.90
N VAL A 134 -11.83 10.42 -4.77
CA VAL A 134 -11.30 9.99 -3.46
C VAL A 134 -10.56 11.12 -2.74
N PRO A 135 -10.52 11.09 -1.39
CA PRO A 135 -9.67 11.98 -0.61
C PRO A 135 -8.20 11.83 -1.00
N GLU A 136 -7.52 12.95 -1.27
CA GLU A 136 -6.15 12.93 -1.80
C GLU A 136 -5.16 12.23 -0.84
N LYS A 137 -5.29 12.50 0.47
CA LYS A 137 -4.43 11.92 1.53
C LYS A 137 -4.55 10.40 1.63
N GLU A 138 -5.66 9.84 1.21
CA GLU A 138 -5.92 8.40 1.25
C GLU A 138 -5.66 7.74 -0.10
N SER A 139 -5.28 8.50 -1.13
CA SER A 139 -5.20 8.02 -2.50
C SER A 139 -3.97 7.17 -2.81
N TYR A 140 -2.94 7.15 -1.95
CA TYR A 140 -1.68 6.44 -2.18
C TYR A 140 -1.82 4.97 -2.61
N PRO A 141 -2.73 4.15 -2.02
CA PRO A 141 -2.95 2.77 -2.47
C PRO A 141 -3.33 2.64 -3.96
N LEU A 142 -3.96 3.66 -4.55
CA LEU A 142 -4.26 3.69 -5.99
C LEU A 142 -3.02 4.04 -6.81
N TRP A 143 -2.17 4.94 -6.30
CA TRP A 143 -0.94 5.34 -6.98
C TRP A 143 0.04 4.17 -7.10
N ILE A 144 0.31 3.48 -5.99
CA ILE A 144 1.27 2.37 -5.99
C ILE A 144 0.81 1.25 -6.92
N LEU A 145 -0.47 0.89 -6.89
CA LEU A 145 -1.05 -0.14 -7.77
C LEU A 145 -0.85 0.19 -9.25
N VAL A 146 -1.09 1.44 -9.65
CA VAL A 146 -0.96 1.85 -11.05
C VAL A 146 0.51 2.03 -11.45
N LEU A 147 1.37 2.49 -10.55
CA LEU A 147 2.82 2.55 -10.79
C LEU A 147 3.40 1.14 -10.99
N GLU A 148 3.01 0.17 -10.17
CA GLU A 148 3.41 -1.23 -10.29
C GLU A 148 2.91 -1.84 -11.62
N PHE A 149 1.65 -1.61 -11.97
CA PHE A 149 1.11 -2.00 -13.28
C PHE A 149 1.92 -1.41 -14.43
N CYS A 150 2.17 -0.10 -14.40
CA CYS A 150 2.97 0.57 -15.43
C CYS A 150 4.40 0.00 -15.50
N ALA A 151 5.03 -0.31 -14.37
CA ALA A 151 6.36 -0.88 -14.31
C ALA A 151 6.39 -2.29 -14.90
N ALA A 152 5.44 -3.14 -14.51
CA ALA A 152 5.32 -4.52 -15.00
C ALA A 152 5.09 -4.56 -16.52
N CYS A 153 4.27 -3.65 -17.05
CA CYS A 153 3.98 -3.55 -18.48
C CYS A 153 5.01 -2.70 -19.26
N ASN A 154 6.09 -2.19 -18.62
CA ASN A 154 7.07 -1.29 -19.23
C ASN A 154 6.44 -0.08 -19.97
N LEU A 155 5.42 0.52 -19.37
CA LEU A 155 4.70 1.65 -19.95
C LEU A 155 5.57 2.92 -19.95
N THR A 156 5.52 3.69 -21.04
CA THR A 156 6.28 4.95 -21.17
C THR A 156 5.70 6.05 -20.30
N GLU A 157 4.42 5.97 -19.96
CA GLU A 157 3.69 6.92 -19.13
C GLU A 157 4.13 6.89 -17.65
N ILE A 158 4.90 5.89 -17.22
CA ILE A 158 5.30 5.72 -15.81
C ILE A 158 6.12 6.91 -15.28
N GLN A 159 7.01 7.48 -16.10
CA GLN A 159 7.83 8.62 -15.69
C GLN A 159 6.98 9.86 -15.40
N ASP A 160 6.03 10.18 -16.29
CA ASP A 160 5.06 11.27 -16.07
C ASP A 160 4.19 11.01 -14.83
N LEU A 161 3.85 9.73 -14.57
CA LEU A 161 3.10 9.37 -13.37
C LEU A 161 3.91 9.59 -12.09
N PHE A 162 5.20 9.24 -12.09
CA PHE A 162 6.11 9.56 -10.98
C PHE A 162 6.21 11.07 -10.75
N GLU A 163 6.45 11.85 -11.81
CA GLU A 163 6.55 13.32 -11.71
C GLU A 163 5.25 13.95 -11.18
N LYS A 164 4.09 13.40 -11.52
CA LYS A 164 2.80 13.82 -10.94
C LYS A 164 2.65 13.42 -9.47
N GLY A 165 3.17 12.28 -9.06
CA GLY A 165 3.07 11.81 -7.68
C GLY A 165 4.00 12.57 -6.74
N ILE A 166 5.19 12.99 -7.19
CA ILE A 166 6.11 13.77 -6.34
C ILE A 166 5.62 15.20 -6.04
N VAL A 167 4.63 15.72 -6.79
CA VAL A 167 3.99 17.02 -6.54
C VAL A 167 2.62 16.92 -5.87
N ALA A 168 2.15 15.70 -5.57
CA ALA A 168 0.89 15.46 -4.87
C ALA A 168 1.02 15.75 -3.36
N CYS A 169 -0.06 15.53 -2.59
CA CYS A 169 -0.03 15.62 -1.13
C CYS A 169 1.07 14.77 -0.49
N ARG A 170 1.42 15.09 0.77
CA ARG A 170 2.54 14.48 1.51
C ARG A 170 2.44 12.95 1.56
N GLU A 171 1.26 12.42 1.80
CA GLU A 171 0.97 10.99 1.96
C GLU A 171 1.23 10.19 0.68
N VAL A 172 1.14 10.84 -0.49
CA VAL A 172 1.47 10.26 -1.79
C VAL A 172 2.91 10.55 -2.17
N CYS A 173 3.33 11.80 -2.05
CA CYS A 173 4.62 12.32 -2.50
C CYS A 173 5.80 11.56 -1.88
N ILE A 174 5.79 11.33 -0.56
CA ILE A 174 6.89 10.66 0.14
C ILE A 174 7.13 9.24 -0.41
N PRO A 175 6.16 8.31 -0.35
CA PRO A 175 6.40 6.96 -0.84
C PRO A 175 6.56 6.88 -2.37
N VAL A 176 6.00 7.83 -3.14
CA VAL A 176 6.26 7.90 -4.59
C VAL A 176 7.73 8.22 -4.88
N LYS A 177 8.39 9.09 -4.11
CA LYS A 177 9.83 9.36 -4.29
C LYS A 177 10.68 8.12 -4.03
N GLU A 178 10.33 7.33 -3.01
CA GLU A 178 10.98 6.05 -2.73
C GLU A 178 10.80 5.08 -3.90
N ALA A 179 9.56 4.87 -4.35
CA ALA A 179 9.26 4.00 -5.48
C ALA A 179 9.96 4.47 -6.77
N TYR A 180 10.03 5.78 -7.01
CA TYR A 180 10.69 6.34 -8.20
C TYR A 180 12.19 6.05 -8.17
N LEU A 181 12.85 6.30 -7.04
CA LEU A 181 14.27 6.03 -6.88
C LEU A 181 14.60 4.54 -7.08
N HIS A 182 13.80 3.66 -6.48
CA HIS A 182 13.96 2.22 -6.64
C HIS A 182 13.77 1.78 -8.09
N TRP A 183 12.68 2.24 -8.72
CA TRP A 183 12.37 1.91 -10.12
C TRP A 183 13.47 2.39 -11.08
N THR A 184 13.96 3.62 -10.93
CA THR A 184 15.04 4.14 -11.77
C THR A 184 16.32 3.33 -11.59
N CYS A 185 16.65 2.91 -10.37
CA CYS A 185 17.81 2.04 -10.15
C CYS A 185 17.63 0.68 -10.85
N LEU A 186 16.43 0.10 -10.79
CA LEU A 186 16.14 -1.19 -11.43
C LEU A 186 16.17 -1.08 -12.96
N LYS A 187 15.62 0.01 -13.52
CA LYS A 187 15.45 0.16 -14.97
C LYS A 187 16.68 0.72 -15.69
N GLU A 188 17.35 1.68 -15.07
CA GLU A 188 18.42 2.49 -15.68
C GLU A 188 19.78 2.34 -14.95
N GLY A 189 19.79 1.65 -13.80
CA GLY A 189 20.98 1.37 -13.01
C GLY A 189 21.33 2.46 -12.00
N VAL A 190 22.33 2.16 -11.18
CA VAL A 190 22.70 3.01 -10.02
C VAL A 190 23.15 4.43 -10.41
N LYS A 191 23.70 4.64 -11.61
CA LYS A 191 24.13 5.98 -12.05
C LYS A 191 22.93 6.92 -12.20
N ALA A 192 21.89 6.48 -12.89
CA ALA A 192 20.64 7.24 -13.03
C ALA A 192 19.97 7.44 -11.66
N ALA A 193 20.00 6.42 -10.80
CA ALA A 193 19.48 6.54 -9.43
C ALA A 193 20.19 7.62 -8.60
N ARG A 194 21.53 7.77 -8.72
CA ARG A 194 22.30 8.84 -8.06
C ARG A 194 21.89 10.23 -8.54
N GLU A 195 21.72 10.40 -9.84
CA GLU A 195 21.26 11.67 -10.44
C GLU A 195 19.85 12.02 -9.96
N LEU A 196 18.96 11.02 -9.96
CA LEU A 196 17.60 11.18 -9.45
C LEU A 196 17.59 11.50 -7.96
N TYR A 197 18.36 10.79 -7.13
CA TYR A 197 18.54 11.08 -5.71
C TYR A 197 18.98 12.54 -5.50
N SER A 198 19.99 12.98 -6.25
CA SER A 198 20.52 14.35 -6.15
C SER A 198 19.46 15.41 -6.43
N ARG A 199 18.48 15.13 -7.30
CA ARG A 199 17.34 16.01 -7.55
C ARG A 199 16.30 15.91 -6.44
N LEU A 200 15.85 14.69 -6.14
CA LEU A 200 14.75 14.44 -5.21
C LEU A 200 15.06 14.88 -3.77
N GLN A 201 16.32 14.83 -3.33
CA GLN A 201 16.71 15.24 -1.98
C GLN A 201 16.40 16.71 -1.65
N HIS A 202 16.30 17.56 -2.68
CA HIS A 202 15.97 18.97 -2.54
C HIS A 202 14.46 19.23 -2.59
N LEU A 203 13.66 18.24 -2.98
CA LEU A 203 12.20 18.32 -3.03
C LEU A 203 11.65 17.79 -1.70
N LYS A 204 11.41 18.68 -0.73
CA LYS A 204 10.78 18.29 0.55
C LYS A 204 9.25 18.14 0.39
N PRO A 205 8.57 17.32 1.20
CA PRO A 205 9.10 16.50 2.30
C PRO A 205 9.74 15.19 1.83
N LEU A 206 10.64 14.65 2.66
CA LEU A 206 11.23 13.31 2.53
C LEU A 206 10.96 12.49 3.80
N SER A 207 11.21 11.19 3.71
CA SER A 207 11.22 10.25 4.83
C SER A 207 12.65 9.82 5.14
N LEU A 208 12.85 9.29 6.35
CA LEU A 208 14.07 8.53 6.64
C LEU A 208 14.19 7.28 5.74
N GLY A 209 13.05 6.68 5.38
CA GLY A 209 12.96 5.56 4.44
C GLY A 209 13.59 5.86 3.08
N PHE A 210 13.41 7.06 2.55
CA PHE A 210 14.03 7.50 1.30
C PHE A 210 15.58 7.46 1.35
N TYR A 211 16.16 7.94 2.45
CA TYR A 211 17.61 7.89 2.65
C TYR A 211 18.11 6.47 2.85
N HIS A 212 17.41 5.66 3.65
CA HIS A 212 17.74 4.25 3.84
C HIS A 212 17.70 3.45 2.54
N LEU A 213 16.67 3.66 1.71
CA LEU A 213 16.56 3.04 0.39
C LEU A 213 17.77 3.38 -0.47
N TYR A 214 18.16 4.65 -0.57
CA TYR A 214 19.34 5.03 -1.35
C TYR A 214 20.64 4.40 -0.82
N ILE A 215 20.82 4.37 0.51
CA ILE A 215 21.97 3.70 1.15
C ILE A 215 21.98 2.20 0.80
N GLN A 216 20.83 1.53 0.85
CA GLN A 216 20.70 0.11 0.48
C GLN A 216 21.07 -0.13 -0.99
N LEU A 217 20.59 0.73 -1.90
CA LEU A 217 20.92 0.65 -3.33
C LEU A 217 22.42 0.83 -3.57
N GLU A 218 23.09 1.73 -2.83
CA GLU A 218 24.54 1.92 -2.89
C GLU A 218 25.32 0.73 -2.28
N LYS A 219 24.87 0.20 -1.14
CA LYS A 219 25.48 -0.98 -0.50
C LYS A 219 25.34 -2.25 -1.36
N ALA A 220 24.27 -2.36 -2.14
CA ALA A 220 24.04 -3.49 -3.05
C ALA A 220 25.01 -3.52 -4.26
N GLN A 221 25.80 -2.48 -4.48
CA GLN A 221 26.74 -2.45 -5.60
C GLN A 221 27.98 -3.30 -5.30
N ALA A 222 28.44 -4.07 -6.30
CA ALA A 222 29.65 -4.91 -6.18
C ALA A 222 30.89 -4.11 -5.76
N LYS A 223 31.00 -2.86 -6.24
CA LYS A 223 31.99 -1.89 -5.76
C LYS A 223 31.27 -0.74 -5.08
N GLN A 224 31.10 -0.89 -3.77
CA GLN A 224 30.57 0.17 -2.91
C GLN A 224 31.52 1.37 -2.95
N LYS A 225 30.97 2.55 -3.20
CA LYS A 225 31.74 3.79 -3.25
C LYS A 225 31.39 4.59 -2.00
N ILE A 226 32.27 4.56 -1.01
CA ILE A 226 32.05 5.20 0.29
C ILE A 226 31.66 6.68 0.18
N LYS A 227 32.12 7.39 -0.86
CA LYS A 227 31.71 8.78 -1.13
C LYS A 227 30.18 8.94 -1.19
N PHE A 228 29.47 8.07 -1.90
CA PHE A 228 28.01 8.19 -2.05
C PHE A 228 27.28 7.78 -0.76
N LEU A 229 27.81 6.78 -0.05
CA LEU A 229 27.29 6.37 1.26
C LEU A 229 27.43 7.50 2.28
N ARG A 230 28.63 8.12 2.39
CA ARG A 230 28.87 9.30 3.23
C ARG A 230 27.90 10.42 2.90
N THR A 231 27.73 10.78 1.62
CA THR A 231 26.75 11.81 1.22
C THR A 231 25.34 11.47 1.72
N ALA A 232 24.88 10.25 1.49
CA ALA A 232 23.56 9.81 1.93
C ALA A 232 23.37 9.89 3.45
N TYR A 233 24.35 9.40 4.22
CA TYR A 233 24.31 9.48 5.68
C TYR A 233 24.37 10.93 6.18
N GLU A 234 25.20 11.79 5.57
CA GLU A 234 25.28 13.22 5.91
C GLU A 234 23.96 13.94 5.67
N ASP A 235 23.32 13.70 4.52
CA ASP A 235 22.02 14.30 4.21
C ASP A 235 20.94 13.85 5.21
N ALA A 236 20.98 12.56 5.58
CA ALA A 236 20.01 11.96 6.46
C ALA A 236 20.20 12.37 7.93
N VAL A 237 21.44 12.45 8.46
CA VAL A 237 21.69 13.01 9.81
C VAL A 237 21.38 14.50 9.85
N LYS A 238 21.54 15.21 8.72
CA LYS A 238 21.19 16.62 8.62
C LYS A 238 19.69 16.86 8.77
N GLU A 239 18.84 15.97 8.28
CA GLU A 239 17.39 16.12 8.38
C GLU A 239 16.79 15.40 9.61
N PHE A 240 17.25 14.19 9.91
CA PHE A 240 16.64 13.29 10.90
C PHE A 240 17.52 12.99 12.12
N GLY A 241 18.76 13.49 12.15
CA GLY A 241 19.74 13.13 13.17
C GLY A 241 19.49 13.70 14.56
N SER A 242 18.51 14.57 14.78
CA SER A 242 18.11 15.01 16.14
C SER A 242 17.14 14.05 16.81
N SER A 243 16.37 13.27 16.04
CA SER A 243 15.31 12.38 16.56
C SER A 243 15.59 10.89 16.32
N ASN A 244 16.59 10.56 15.50
CA ASN A 244 16.90 9.19 15.11
C ASN A 244 18.35 8.85 15.47
N PRO A 245 18.63 8.31 16.67
CA PRO A 245 19.98 7.93 17.06
C PRO A 245 20.58 6.80 16.20
N GLY A 246 19.73 5.88 15.72
CA GLY A 246 20.17 4.73 14.92
C GLY A 246 20.94 5.11 13.65
N ILE A 247 20.59 6.24 13.02
CA ILE A 247 21.29 6.68 11.80
C ILE A 247 22.74 7.09 12.06
N TRP A 248 23.03 7.60 13.26
CA TRP A 248 24.39 7.91 13.68
C TRP A 248 25.20 6.62 13.90
N ILE A 249 24.59 5.62 14.51
CA ILE A 249 25.21 4.30 14.72
C ILE A 249 25.54 3.64 13.40
N ASP A 250 24.60 3.63 12.45
CA ASP A 250 24.81 3.07 11.12
C ASP A 250 25.90 3.81 10.35
N TYR A 251 26.02 5.13 10.55
CA TYR A 251 27.07 5.92 9.91
C TYR A 251 28.46 5.66 10.54
N ILE A 252 28.54 5.57 11.87
CA ILE A 252 29.78 5.15 12.56
C ILE A 252 30.21 3.76 12.10
N ARG A 253 29.23 2.85 11.95
CA ARG A 253 29.47 1.49 11.45
C ARG A 253 30.03 1.50 10.04
N LEU A 254 29.48 2.30 9.13
CA LEU A 254 30.03 2.48 7.77
C LEU A 254 31.52 2.82 7.83
N GLU A 255 31.91 3.82 8.64
CA GLU A 255 33.31 4.26 8.72
C GLU A 255 34.24 3.22 9.35
N SER A 256 33.70 2.32 10.15
CA SER A 256 34.48 1.28 10.85
C SER A 256 34.64 0.01 10.01
N GLU A 257 33.62 -0.38 9.25
CA GLU A 257 33.57 -1.68 8.54
C GLU A 257 33.93 -1.58 7.06
N HIS A 258 33.70 -0.44 6.42
CA HIS A 258 33.96 -0.29 4.99
C HIS A 258 35.48 -0.25 4.73
N PRO A 259 36.02 -0.92 3.69
CA PRO A 259 37.47 -0.95 3.40
C PRO A 259 38.11 0.44 3.24
N ASP A 260 37.38 1.37 2.61
CA ASP A 260 37.79 2.78 2.46
C ASP A 260 37.33 3.71 3.62
N GLY A 261 36.90 3.13 4.75
CA GLY A 261 36.44 3.83 5.95
C GLY A 261 37.58 4.51 6.72
N ASN A 262 37.23 5.43 7.62
CA ASN A 262 38.19 6.13 8.47
C ASN A 262 37.74 6.14 9.94
N ALA A 263 38.54 5.53 10.81
CA ALA A 263 38.31 5.49 12.25
C ALA A 263 38.27 6.89 12.89
N GLU A 264 39.05 7.86 12.38
CA GLU A 264 38.98 9.24 12.87
C GLU A 264 37.61 9.87 12.54
N SER A 265 37.10 9.61 11.33
CA SER A 265 35.76 10.06 10.93
C SER A 265 34.68 9.42 11.81
N ALA A 266 34.81 8.13 12.15
CA ALA A 266 33.90 7.46 13.09
C ALA A 266 33.85 8.18 14.46
N ALA A 267 35.00 8.54 15.02
CA ALA A 267 35.08 9.29 16.27
C ALA A 267 34.44 10.69 16.14
N GLN A 268 34.71 11.41 15.04
CA GLN A 268 34.09 12.72 14.78
C GLN A 268 32.56 12.63 14.67
N ILE A 269 32.04 11.59 14.00
CA ILE A 269 30.60 11.32 13.88
C ILE A 269 29.99 11.06 15.26
N HIS A 270 30.65 10.27 16.12
CA HIS A 270 30.20 10.04 17.49
C HIS A 270 30.07 11.34 18.29
N PHE A 271 31.09 12.22 18.24
CA PHE A 271 31.00 13.52 18.92
C PHE A 271 29.92 14.43 18.36
N ARG A 272 29.66 14.39 17.04
CA ARG A 272 28.56 15.12 16.42
C ARG A 272 27.20 14.61 16.88
N ALA A 273 27.03 13.30 17.01
CA ALA A 273 25.82 12.68 17.52
C ALA A 273 25.50 13.15 18.96
N LEU A 274 26.50 13.07 19.86
CA LEU A 274 26.36 13.53 21.26
C LEU A 274 25.97 15.02 21.39
N ARG A 275 26.37 15.86 20.44
CA ARG A 275 26.03 17.28 20.42
C ARG A 275 24.64 17.58 19.86
N ARG A 276 24.10 16.67 19.03
CA ARG A 276 22.84 16.90 18.31
C ARG A 276 21.65 16.18 18.95
N LEU A 277 21.90 15.05 19.59
CA LEU A 277 20.89 14.26 20.28
C LEU A 277 20.70 14.80 21.70
N GLU A 278 19.45 14.86 22.15
CA GLU A 278 19.09 15.31 23.49
C GLU A 278 18.11 14.31 24.15
N GLY A 279 18.06 14.31 25.48
CA GLY A 279 17.16 13.46 26.27
C GLY A 279 17.29 11.97 25.94
N GLU A 280 16.15 11.29 25.82
CA GLU A 280 16.04 9.85 25.56
C GLU A 280 16.78 9.42 24.28
N ALA A 281 16.88 10.27 23.27
CA ALA A 281 17.57 9.96 22.02
C ALA A 281 19.10 9.84 22.23
N ASN A 282 19.67 10.68 23.11
CA ASN A 282 21.07 10.60 23.47
C ASN A 282 21.38 9.35 24.31
N GLU A 283 20.52 9.02 25.28
CA GLU A 283 20.67 7.80 26.10
C GLU A 283 20.63 6.53 25.25
N LYS A 284 19.69 6.45 24.30
CA LYS A 284 19.61 5.36 23.31
C LYS A 284 20.87 5.28 22.46
N PHE A 285 21.39 6.42 21.98
CA PHE A 285 22.62 6.46 21.20
C PHE A 285 23.83 5.93 21.97
N VAL A 286 24.05 6.41 23.21
CA VAL A 286 25.17 5.94 24.05
C VAL A 286 25.08 4.43 24.26
N THR A 287 23.89 3.92 24.58
CA THR A 287 23.65 2.48 24.75
C THR A 287 23.97 1.68 23.48
N GLN A 288 23.44 2.12 22.33
CA GLN A 288 23.69 1.46 21.04
C GLN A 288 25.17 1.50 20.64
N HIS A 289 25.86 2.61 20.91
CA HIS A 289 27.27 2.75 20.60
C HIS A 289 28.15 1.85 21.48
N THR A 290 27.87 1.76 22.78
CA THR A 290 28.57 0.80 23.66
C THR A 290 28.39 -0.63 23.18
N LEU A 291 27.17 -1.01 22.80
CA LEU A 291 26.90 -2.35 22.27
C LEU A 291 27.67 -2.63 20.97
N LEU A 292 27.78 -1.64 20.07
CA LEU A 292 28.59 -1.72 18.86
C LEU A 292 30.07 -1.96 19.20
N GLN A 293 30.63 -1.22 20.17
CA GLN A 293 32.02 -1.39 20.60
C GLN A 293 32.31 -2.76 21.23
N THR A 294 31.33 -3.32 21.94
CA THR A 294 31.44 -4.65 22.57
C THR A 294 31.18 -5.82 21.61
N GLY A 295 30.85 -5.55 20.33
CA GLY A 295 30.57 -6.58 19.33
C GLY A 295 29.22 -7.30 19.50
N HIS A 296 28.25 -6.68 20.20
CA HIS A 296 26.93 -7.26 20.46
C HIS A 296 25.85 -6.81 19.47
N ILE A 297 26.19 -5.99 18.48
CA ILE A 297 25.32 -5.66 17.34
C ILE A 297 26.04 -6.10 16.08
N ASN A 298 25.60 -7.21 15.50
CA ASN A 298 25.90 -7.57 14.11
C ASN A 298 24.87 -6.90 13.20
#